data_AF-A0AAJ0HSX0-F1
#
_entry.id   AF-A0AAJ0HSX0-F1
#
_cell.length_a   1.000
_cell.length_b   1.000
_cell.length_c   1.000
_cell.angle_alpha   90.00
_cell.angle_beta   90.00
_cell.angle_gamma   90.00
#
_symmetry.space_group_name_H-M   'P 1'
#
loop_
_entity.id
_entity.type
_entity.pdbx_description
1 polymer ?
#
loop_
_entity_poly.entity_id
_entity_poly.type
_entity_poly.pdbx_seq_one_letter_code
_entity_poly.pdbx_strand_id
1 'polypeptide(L)'
;MVHITKYISLDSAIGSKVCEKQFDELIFKPLSLFDKTMLLSIGLIVIIDTLGKCEDLKEVQDLLGMLEDLESLCQVQLRVFVTSRADELIVSSFE
;
A
#
# COMPACT_ATOMS: atom_id res chain seq x y z
N MET A 1 -14.62 2.78 7.15
CA MET A 1 -13.15 2.60 7.16
C MET A 1 -12.62 2.68 8.61
N VAL A 2 -12.80 1.63 9.42
CA VAL A 2 -12.41 1.60 10.86
C VAL A 2 -11.29 0.57 11.13
N HIS A 3 -10.74 -0.06 10.08
CA HIS A 3 -9.86 -1.22 10.26
C HIS A 3 -8.40 -0.82 10.56
N ILE A 4 -7.82 0.17 9.88
CA ILE A 4 -6.41 0.53 10.05
C ILE A 4 -6.12 1.09 11.45
N THR A 5 -6.97 1.99 11.97
CA THR A 5 -6.83 2.55 13.32
C THR A 5 -6.89 1.48 14.41
N LYS A 6 -7.65 0.39 14.18
CA LYS A 6 -7.67 -0.75 15.09
C LYS A 6 -6.30 -1.42 15.17
N TYR A 7 -5.66 -1.71 14.03
CA TYR A 7 -4.34 -2.33 14.01
C TYR A 7 -3.26 -1.43 14.63
N ILE A 8 -3.31 -0.12 14.37
CA ILE A 8 -2.39 0.84 15.01
C ILE A 8 -2.61 0.90 16.53
N SER A 9 -3.86 0.80 17.01
CA SER A 9 -4.16 0.78 18.44
C SER A 9 -3.73 -0.52 19.14
N LEU A 10 -3.69 -1.64 18.40
CA LEU A 10 -3.24 -2.94 18.91
C LEU A 10 -1.71 -3.02 19.01
N ASP A 11 -1.02 -2.28 18.16
CA ASP A 11 0.44 -2.29 18.07
C ASP A 11 0.98 -0.90 17.73
N SER A 12 1.12 -0.05 18.74
CA SER A 12 1.61 1.32 18.57
C SER A 12 3.05 1.39 18.04
N ALA A 13 3.80 0.29 18.12
CA ALA A 13 5.15 0.19 17.61
C ALA A 13 5.20 -0.33 16.16
N ILE A 14 4.05 -0.60 15.51
CA ILE A 14 4.00 -1.17 14.15
C ILE A 14 4.85 -0.38 13.15
N GLY A 15 4.87 0.95 13.25
CA GLY A 15 5.66 1.81 12.36
C GLY A 15 7.18 1.64 12.45
N SER A 16 7.68 1.00 13.52
CA SER A 16 9.10 0.68 13.71
C SER A 16 9.47 -0.77 13.34
N LYS A 17 8.49 -1.57 12.91
CA LYS A 17 8.74 -2.97 12.51
C LYS A 17 9.27 -3.04 11.08
N VAL A 18 9.79 -4.20 10.71
CA VAL A 18 10.22 -4.46 9.33
C VAL A 18 9.05 -4.26 8.35
N CYS A 19 9.36 -3.78 7.15
CA CYS A 19 8.39 -3.42 6.11
C CYS A 19 7.34 -4.52 5.87
N GLU A 20 7.77 -5.78 5.79
CA GLU A 20 6.91 -6.96 5.62
C GLU A 20 5.82 -7.05 6.68
N LYS A 21 6.18 -6.83 7.94
CA LYS A 21 5.23 -6.89 9.04
C LYS A 21 4.25 -5.72 9.03
N GLN A 22 4.73 -4.53 8.63
CA GLN A 22 3.85 -3.37 8.46
C GLN A 22 2.85 -3.61 7.34
N PHE A 23 3.32 -4.13 6.20
CA PHE A 23 2.49 -4.43 5.03
C PHE A 23 1.40 -5.45 5.37
N ASP A 24 1.78 -6.57 5.99
CA ASP A 24 0.84 -7.63 6.35
C ASP A 24 -0.27 -7.13 7.30
N GLU A 25 0.11 -6.46 8.39
CA GLU A 25 -0.86 -6.01 9.42
C GLU A 25 -1.71 -4.81 8.98
N LEU A 26 -1.13 -3.86 8.23
CA LEU A 26 -1.81 -2.60 7.92
C LEU A 26 -2.52 -2.61 6.57
N ILE A 27 -2.09 -3.46 5.62
CA ILE A 27 -2.61 -3.47 4.25
C ILE A 27 -3.23 -4.84 3.93
N PHE A 28 -2.44 -5.91 3.92
CA PHE A 28 -2.89 -7.22 3.43
C PHE A 28 -4.05 -7.77 4.26
N LYS A 29 -3.86 -7.98 5.57
CA LYS A 29 -4.90 -8.53 6.47
C LYS A 29 -6.20 -7.73 6.44
N PRO A 30 -6.19 -6.38 6.56
CA PRO A 30 -7.41 -5.59 6.44
C PRO A 30 -8.14 -5.80 5.10
N LEU A 31 -7.41 -5.85 3.98
CA LEU A 31 -8.00 -6.07 2.67
C LEU A 31 -8.50 -7.51 2.49
N SER A 32 -7.78 -8.53 2.98
CA SER A 32 -8.25 -9.92 2.95
C SER A 32 -9.51 -10.15 3.79
N LEU A 33 -9.63 -9.44 4.93
CA LEU A 33 -10.87 -9.46 5.71
C LEU A 33 -12.02 -8.85 4.92
N PHE A 34 -11.76 -7.71 4.26
CA PHE A 34 -12.76 -7.06 3.43
C PHE A 34 -13.18 -7.94 2.24
N ASP A 35 -12.22 -8.56 1.56
CA ASP A 35 -12.38 -9.50 0.44
C ASP A 35 -13.33 -10.65 0.78
N LYS A 36 -13.14 -11.27 1.94
CA LYS A 36 -13.99 -12.38 2.42
C LYS A 36 -15.41 -11.97 2.78
N THR A 37 -15.62 -10.71 3.15
CA THR A 37 -16.93 -10.21 3.60
C THR A 37 -17.75 -9.57 2.49
N MET A 38 -17.12 -9.24 1.36
CA MET A 38 -17.78 -8.64 0.20
C MET A 38 -18.56 -9.68 -0.60
N LEU A 39 -19.81 -9.34 -0.93
CA LEU A 39 -20.65 -10.15 -1.81
C LEU A 39 -20.49 -9.82 -3.30
N LEU A 40 -19.90 -8.66 -3.60
CA LEU A 40 -19.68 -8.15 -4.95
C LEU A 40 -18.25 -7.67 -5.08
N SER A 41 -17.68 -7.83 -6.26
CA SER A 41 -16.32 -7.36 -6.53
C SER A 41 -16.25 -5.84 -6.56
N ILE A 42 -15.23 -5.27 -5.93
CA ILE A 42 -14.97 -3.83 -5.88
C ILE A 42 -13.60 -3.52 -6.47
N GLY A 43 -13.53 -2.45 -7.26
CA GLY A 43 -12.27 -1.90 -7.74
C GLY A 43 -11.72 -0.89 -6.75
N LEU A 44 -10.49 -1.10 -6.28
CA LEU A 44 -9.78 -0.15 -5.42
C LEU A 44 -8.52 0.36 -6.12
N ILE A 45 -8.39 1.67 -6.18
CA ILE A 45 -7.21 2.33 -6.74
C ILE A 45 -6.32 2.74 -5.57
N VAL A 46 -5.11 2.21 -5.52
CA VAL A 46 -4.08 2.59 -4.56
C VAL A 46 -3.13 3.56 -5.24
N ILE A 47 -2.92 4.72 -4.63
CA ILE A 47 -1.91 5.67 -5.06
C ILE A 47 -0.82 5.65 -4.00
N ILE A 48 0.37 5.17 -4.36
CA ILE A 48 1.55 5.18 -3.50
C ILE A 48 2.31 6.47 -3.79
N ASP A 49 2.26 7.39 -2.84
CA ASP A 49 2.95 8.68 -2.98
C ASP A 49 4.44 8.57 -2.67
N THR A 50 5.28 8.93 -3.65
CA THR A 50 6.73 9.15 -3.52
C THR A 50 7.59 7.97 -3.05
N LEU A 51 7.72 6.91 -3.84
CA LEU A 51 8.81 5.91 -3.63
C LEU A 51 10.22 6.52 -3.72
N GLY A 52 10.38 7.65 -4.41
CA GLY A 52 11.67 8.33 -4.55
C GLY A 52 12.24 8.96 -3.26
N LYS A 53 11.57 8.79 -2.11
CA LYS A 53 12.12 9.12 -0.78
C LYS A 53 12.75 7.91 -0.08
N CYS A 54 12.50 6.69 -0.55
CA CYS A 54 13.19 5.51 -0.04
C CYS A 54 14.64 5.53 -0.52
N GLU A 55 15.56 5.62 0.43
CA GLU A 55 17.00 5.59 0.15
C GLU A 55 17.50 4.18 -0.16
N ASP A 56 16.81 3.15 0.36
CA ASP A 56 17.13 1.75 0.13
C ASP A 56 16.32 1.16 -1.03
N LEU A 57 17.00 0.89 -2.15
CA LEU A 57 16.42 0.22 -3.31
C LEU A 57 15.88 -1.17 -3.00
N LYS A 58 16.47 -1.88 -2.03
CA LYS A 58 16.01 -3.20 -1.63
C LYS A 58 14.65 -3.11 -0.94
N GLU A 59 14.45 -2.13 -0.06
CA GLU A 59 13.15 -1.92 0.59
C GLU A 59 12.05 -1.57 -0.43
N VAL A 60 12.41 -0.81 -1.47
CA VAL A 60 11.49 -0.51 -2.59
C VAL A 60 11.13 -1.79 -3.35
N GLN A 61 12.13 -2.61 -3.69
CA GLN A 61 11.89 -3.89 -4.38
C GLN A 61 11.06 -4.85 -3.53
N ASP A 62 11.36 -4.96 -2.24
CA ASP A 62 10.62 -5.78 -1.29
C ASP A 62 9.15 -5.29 -1.21
N LEU A 63 8.92 -3.97 -1.12
CA LEU A 63 7.57 -3.40 -1.13
C LEU A 63 6.83 -3.69 -2.44
N LEU A 64 7.47 -3.52 -3.59
CA LEU A 64 6.87 -3.82 -4.88
C LEU A 64 6.52 -5.31 -5.01
N GLY A 65 7.39 -6.21 -4.54
CA GLY A 65 7.12 -7.65 -4.51
C GLY A 65 5.93 -7.99 -3.61
N MET A 66 5.83 -7.37 -2.43
CA MET A 66 4.68 -7.57 -1.55
C MET A 66 3.35 -7.09 -2.13
N LEU A 67 3.36 -6.11 -3.05
CA LEU A 67 2.14 -5.72 -3.75
C LEU A 67 1.59 -6.83 -4.65
N GLU A 68 2.43 -7.76 -5.12
CA GLU A 68 1.98 -8.93 -5.88
C GLU A 68 1.12 -9.86 -5.03
N ASP A 69 1.35 -9.94 -3.71
CA ASP A 69 0.54 -10.75 -2.80
C ASP A 69 -0.93 -10.30 -2.80
N LEU A 70 -1.19 -9.04 -3.11
CA LEU A 70 -2.54 -8.49 -3.20
C LEU A 70 -3.34 -9.03 -4.40
N GLU A 71 -2.69 -9.61 -5.41
CA GLU A 71 -3.36 -10.29 -6.53
C GLU A 71 -4.10 -11.56 -6.08
N SER A 72 -3.78 -12.10 -4.89
CA SER A 72 -4.49 -13.25 -4.32
C SER A 72 -5.93 -12.91 -3.85
N LEU A 73 -6.28 -11.62 -3.79
CA LEU A 73 -7.62 -11.15 -3.42
C LEU A 73 -8.60 -11.34 -4.60
N CYS A 74 -9.79 -11.87 -4.31
CA CYS A 74 -10.73 -12.25 -5.36
C CYS A 74 -11.82 -11.19 -5.61
N GLN A 75 -12.39 -10.64 -4.54
CA GLN A 75 -13.43 -9.61 -4.60
C GLN A 75 -12.84 -8.21 -4.64
N VAL A 76 -11.69 -7.97 -4.04
CA VAL A 76 -11.00 -6.69 -4.04
C VAL A 76 -10.00 -6.66 -5.19
N GLN A 77 -10.38 -6.00 -6.28
CA GLN A 77 -9.52 -5.83 -7.45
C GLN A 77 -8.71 -4.54 -7.29
N LEU A 78 -7.39 -4.69 -7.17
CA LEU A 78 -6.50 -3.56 -6.93
C LEU A 78 -5.85 -3.07 -8.21
N ARG A 79 -5.74 -1.75 -8.35
CA ARG A 79 -4.86 -1.09 -9.32
C ARG A 79 -3.94 -0.16 -8.57
N VAL A 80 -2.64 -0.41 -8.65
CA VAL A 80 -1.64 0.39 -7.95
C VAL A 80 -1.01 1.38 -8.92
N PHE A 81 -1.05 2.65 -8.57
CA PHE A 81 -0.30 3.71 -9.23
C PHE A 81 0.79 4.17 -8.27
N VAL A 82 2.03 4.06 -8.73
CA VAL A 82 3.20 4.55 -8.00
C VAL A 82 3.57 5.90 -8.56
N THR A 83 3.66 6.91 -7.72
CA THR A 83 4.13 8.24 -8.12
C THR A 83 5.60 8.43 -7.71
N SER A 84 6.39 9.00 -8.62
CA SER A 84 7.73 9.50 -8.32
C SER A 84 7.69 11.03 -8.21
N ARG A 85 8.80 11.64 -7.78
CA ARG A 85 8.96 13.10 -7.94
C ARG A 85 8.74 13.46 -9.41
N ALA A 86 8.02 14.56 -9.63
CA ALA A 86 7.83 15.11 -10.96
C ALA A 86 9.19 15.49 -11.56
N ASP A 87 9.34 15.25 -12.85
CA ASP A 87 10.47 15.77 -13.62
C ASP A 87 10.52 17.30 -13.49
N GLU A 88 11.72 17.90 -13.44
CA GLU A 88 11.89 19.37 -13.39
C GLU A 88 11.14 20.07 -14.54
N LEU A 89 11.00 19.39 -15.69
CA LEU A 89 10.22 19.87 -16.83
C LEU A 89 8.71 19.93 -16.55
N ILE A 90 8.19 19.01 -15.75
CA ILE A 90 6.78 19.02 -15.34
C ILE A 90 6.56 20.14 -14.33
N VAL A 91 7.45 20.29 -13.36
CA VAL A 91 7.36 21.34 -12.33
C VAL A 91 7.38 22.73 -12.95
N SER A 92 8.31 23.00 -13.86
CA SER A 92 8.45 24.30 -14.56
C SER A 92 7.29 24.64 -15.50
N SER A 93 6.45 23.66 -15.87
CA SER A 93 5.24 23.91 -16.68
C SER A 93 4.06 24.46 -15.88
N PHE A 94 4.17 24.51 -14.54
CA PHE A 94 3.14 25.02 -13.64
C PHE A 94 3.55 26.31 -12.90
N GLU A 95 4.69 26.90 -13.25
CA GLU A 95 5.15 28.23 -12.81
C GLU A 95 4.82 29.31 -13.86
#